data_AF-A0A504M9F5-F1
#
_entry.id   AF-A0A504M9F5-F1
#
_cell.length_a   1.000
_cell.length_b   1.000
_cell.length_c   1.000
_cell.angle_alpha   90.00
_cell.angle_beta   90.00
_cell.angle_gamma   90.00
#
_symmetry.space_group_name_H-M   'P 1'
#
loop_
_entity.id
_entity.type
_entity.pdbx_description
1 polymer ?
#
loop_
_entity_poly.entity_id
_entity_poly.type
_entity_poly.pdbx_seq_one_letter_code
_entity_poly.pdbx_strand_id
1 'polypeptide(L)'
;MSVWTVPRGWVTHIQEWECRLISNDPFAPLRLRFLARCADQLAQLKAIAEGQDSLHGSSKDPLVKIAHSLAGAAGTFGFADISTRASALETLLVEKANEEAVGTALDALIAEIERTLA
;
A
#
# COMPACT_ATOMS: atom_id res chain seq x y z
N MET A 1 6.86 -51.83 27.68
CA MET A 1 5.98 -51.79 28.86
C MET A 1 6.51 -50.74 29.81
N SER A 2 5.92 -49.55 29.84
CA SER A 2 6.04 -48.61 30.96
C SER A 2 4.75 -47.80 31.05
N VAL A 3 4.03 -48.05 32.13
CA VAL A 3 2.75 -47.46 32.54
C VAL A 3 3.03 -46.08 33.11
N TRP A 4 2.35 -45.04 32.61
CA TRP A 4 2.26 -43.75 33.28
C TRP A 4 0.91 -43.68 34.02
N THR A 5 0.98 -43.80 35.34
CA THR A 5 -0.15 -43.60 36.25
C THR A 5 -0.45 -42.10 36.37
N VAL A 6 -1.67 -41.69 36.02
CA VAL A 6 -2.17 -40.32 36.24
C VAL A 6 -3.12 -40.33 37.44
N PRO A 7 -2.87 -39.58 38.53
CA PRO A 7 -3.84 -39.46 39.60
C PRO A 7 -4.99 -38.53 39.20
N ARG A 8 -6.22 -39.05 39.37
CA ARG A 8 -7.49 -38.37 39.13
C ARG A 8 -7.79 -37.37 40.25
N GLY A 9 -8.02 -36.10 39.92
CA GLY A 9 -8.40 -35.10 40.93
C GLY A 9 -8.59 -33.67 40.41
N TRP A 10 -9.50 -33.47 39.46
CA TRP A 10 -10.39 -32.30 39.29
C TRP A 10 -9.90 -30.93 39.82
N VAL A 11 -9.47 -30.06 38.90
CA VAL A 11 -9.81 -28.64 38.96
C VAL A 11 -10.54 -28.29 37.67
N THR A 12 -11.86 -28.24 37.77
CA THR A 12 -12.72 -27.50 36.88
C THR A 12 -12.49 -26.01 37.11
N HIS A 13 -11.82 -25.32 36.19
CA HIS A 13 -12.08 -23.90 36.01
C HIS A 13 -11.88 -23.50 34.56
N ILE A 14 -12.90 -22.81 34.08
CA ILE A 14 -13.14 -22.35 32.73
C ILE A 14 -12.33 -21.05 32.57
N GLN A 15 -11.84 -20.81 31.34
CA GLN A 15 -11.25 -19.58 30.79
C GLN A 15 -9.77 -19.68 30.41
N GLU A 16 -9.45 -19.02 29.28
CA GLU A 16 -8.12 -18.57 28.84
C GLU A 16 -7.33 -19.38 27.79
N TRP A 17 -7.97 -20.27 27.03
CA TRP A 17 -7.45 -20.61 25.69
C TRP A 17 -8.43 -20.25 24.58
N GLU A 18 -9.44 -19.46 24.96
CA GLU A 18 -10.29 -18.69 24.08
C GLU A 18 -9.38 -17.82 23.20
N CYS A 19 -9.30 -18.18 21.92
CA CYS A 19 -8.79 -17.33 20.86
C CYS A 19 -7.34 -16.84 21.03
N ARG A 20 -6.38 -17.70 20.66
CA ARG A 20 -5.23 -17.26 19.83
C ARG A 20 -5.71 -16.74 18.45
N LEU A 21 -6.68 -15.83 18.45
CA LEU A 21 -7.14 -15.03 17.32
C LEU A 21 -6.87 -13.55 17.61
N ILE A 22 -5.79 -13.26 18.34
CA ILE A 22 -5.02 -12.08 17.95
C ILE A 22 -4.49 -12.45 16.58
N SER A 23 -5.15 -11.99 15.52
CA SER A 23 -4.54 -11.91 14.20
C SER A 23 -3.36 -10.96 14.36
N ASN A 24 -2.24 -11.49 14.87
CA ASN A 24 -0.95 -10.83 14.93
C ASN A 24 -0.42 -10.82 13.50
N ASP A 25 -1.10 -10.07 12.64
CA ASP A 25 -0.60 -9.79 11.32
C ASP A 25 0.57 -8.81 11.50
N PRO A 26 1.82 -9.27 11.34
CA PRO A 26 2.99 -8.43 11.61
C PRO A 26 3.08 -7.26 10.63
N PHE A 27 2.31 -7.31 9.53
CA PHE A 27 2.23 -6.29 8.51
C PHE A 27 1.17 -5.23 8.79
N ALA A 28 0.24 -5.43 9.73
CA ALA A 28 -0.82 -4.46 10.05
C ALA A 28 -0.26 -3.06 10.36
N PRO A 29 0.77 -2.89 11.21
CA PRO A 29 1.36 -1.57 11.44
C PRO A 29 2.09 -1.02 10.20
N LEU A 30 2.65 -1.88 9.35
CA LEU A 30 3.34 -1.47 8.13
C LEU A 30 2.34 -1.02 7.04
N ARG A 31 1.21 -1.72 6.92
CA ARG A 31 0.08 -1.35 6.05
C ARG A 31 -0.49 0.00 6.47
N LEU A 32 -0.67 0.25 7.76
CA LEU A 32 -1.13 1.55 8.24
C LEU A 32 -0.14 2.68 7.92
N ARG A 33 1.17 2.44 8.07
CA ARG A 33 2.22 3.40 7.67
C ARG A 33 2.20 3.66 6.16
N PHE A 34 1.98 2.61 5.36
CA PHE A 34 1.84 2.73 3.92
C PHE A 34 0.62 3.58 3.54
N LEU A 35 -0.53 3.39 4.19
CA LEU A 35 -1.73 4.21 3.95
C LEU A 35 -1.51 5.67 4.35
N ALA A 36 -0.89 5.93 5.51
CA ALA A 36 -0.52 7.29 5.92
C ALA A 36 0.42 7.96 4.89
N ARG A 37 1.37 7.19 4.33
CA ARG A 37 2.24 7.66 3.25
C ARG A 37 1.45 7.90 1.97
N CYS A 38 0.51 7.04 1.60
CA CYS A 38 -0.35 7.26 0.43
C CYS A 38 -1.13 8.57 0.54
N ALA A 39 -1.63 8.92 1.72
CA ALA A 39 -2.31 10.20 1.95
C ALA A 39 -1.38 11.41 1.74
N ASP A 40 -0.14 11.35 2.23
CA ASP A 40 0.87 12.40 1.99
C ASP A 40 1.25 12.51 0.50
N GLN A 41 1.51 11.36 -0.15
CA GLN A 41 1.86 11.32 -1.57
C GLN A 41 0.68 11.74 -2.46
N LEU A 42 -0.57 11.48 -2.06
CA LEU A 42 -1.77 11.93 -2.76
C LEU A 42 -1.82 13.46 -2.87
N ALA A 43 -1.49 14.17 -1.79
CA ALA A 43 -1.43 15.63 -1.81
C ALA A 43 -0.38 16.14 -2.80
N GLN A 44 0.79 15.48 -2.86
CA GLN A 44 1.85 15.81 -3.82
C GLN A 44 1.41 15.51 -5.26
N LEU A 45 0.78 14.36 -5.52
CA LEU A 45 0.28 13.98 -6.84
C LEU A 45 -0.79 14.95 -7.35
N LYS A 46 -1.71 15.39 -6.48
CA LYS A 46 -2.73 16.41 -6.81
C LYS A 46 -2.11 17.76 -7.12
N ALA A 47 -1.16 18.23 -6.32
CA ALA A 47 -0.45 19.49 -6.59
C ALA A 47 0.29 19.45 -7.93
N ILE A 48 0.86 18.30 -8.30
CA ILE A 48 1.49 18.10 -9.61
C ILE A 48 0.42 18.12 -10.72
N ALA A 49 -0.72 17.43 -10.53
CA ALA A 49 -1.85 17.40 -11.47
C ALA A 49 -2.42 18.81 -11.74
N GLU A 50 -2.63 19.60 -10.68
CA GLU A 50 -3.12 20.98 -10.76
C GLU A 50 -2.08 21.94 -11.36
N GLY A 51 -0.79 21.67 -11.15
CA GLY A 51 0.33 22.44 -11.67
C GLY A 51 0.82 22.03 -13.07
N GLN A 52 0.17 21.07 -13.76
CA GLN A 52 0.65 20.51 -15.03
C GLN A 52 0.74 21.51 -16.19
N ASP A 53 0.09 22.67 -16.10
CA ASP A 53 0.27 23.77 -17.07
C ASP A 53 1.71 24.34 -17.03
N SER A 54 2.44 24.12 -15.94
CA SER A 54 3.78 24.66 -15.68
C SER A 54 4.93 23.63 -15.76
N LEU A 55 4.68 22.35 -16.07
CA LEU A 55 5.73 21.32 -16.19
C LEU A 55 6.54 21.43 -17.51
N HIS A 56 6.71 22.65 -18.01
CA HIS A 56 7.56 22.99 -19.14
C HIS A 56 9.04 22.84 -18.73
N GLY A 57 9.57 21.61 -18.81
CA GLY A 57 11.00 21.39 -19.07
C GLY A 57 11.90 20.86 -17.96
N SER A 58 11.50 20.79 -16.69
CA SER A 58 12.30 20.15 -15.62
C SER A 58 11.43 20.02 -14.37
N SER A 59 11.12 18.87 -13.77
CA SER A 59 11.69 17.53 -13.86
C SER A 59 10.55 16.53 -13.56
N LYS A 60 10.34 15.53 -14.43
CA LYS A 60 9.42 14.40 -14.16
C LYS A 60 10.04 13.38 -13.16
N ASP A 61 11.31 13.56 -12.79
CA ASP A 61 12.07 12.75 -11.83
C ASP A 61 11.40 12.53 -10.46
N PRO A 62 10.87 13.56 -9.76
CA PRO A 62 10.12 13.35 -8.52
C PRO A 62 8.88 12.48 -8.72
N LEU A 63 8.16 12.64 -9.83
CA LEU A 63 6.97 11.85 -10.12
C LEU A 63 7.32 10.39 -10.43
N VAL A 64 8.41 10.14 -11.17
CA VAL A 64 8.95 8.79 -11.40
C VAL A 64 9.29 8.11 -10.07
N LYS A 65 9.97 8.82 -9.16
CA LYS A 65 10.34 8.28 -7.83
C LYS A 65 9.13 7.95 -6.98
N ILE A 66 8.10 8.80 -7.02
CA ILE A 66 6.83 8.56 -6.31
C ILE A 66 6.15 7.31 -6.87
N ALA A 67 6.01 7.22 -8.20
CA ALA A 67 5.39 6.09 -8.88
C ALA A 67 6.13 4.77 -8.60
N HIS A 68 7.46 4.75 -8.74
CA HIS A 68 8.31 3.61 -8.42
C HIS A 68 8.16 3.14 -6.97
N SER A 69 8.20 4.09 -6.02
CA SER A 69 8.05 3.78 -4.60
C SER A 69 6.67 3.22 -4.28
N LEU A 70 5.60 3.75 -4.90
CA LEU A 70 4.24 3.26 -4.72
C LEU A 70 4.09 1.87 -5.31
N ALA A 71 4.59 1.63 -6.53
CA ALA A 71 4.56 0.33 -7.18
C ALA A 71 5.13 -0.79 -6.29
N GLY A 72 6.34 -0.60 -5.77
CA GLY A 72 7.02 -1.59 -4.93
C GLY A 72 6.37 -1.79 -3.56
N ALA A 73 6.02 -0.69 -2.88
CA ALA A 73 5.42 -0.79 -1.55
C ALA A 73 4.00 -1.36 -1.59
N ALA A 74 3.17 -0.89 -2.53
CA ALA A 74 1.79 -1.36 -2.70
C ALA A 74 1.74 -2.87 -2.97
N GLY A 75 2.62 -3.38 -3.84
CA GLY A 75 2.71 -4.82 -4.13
C GLY A 75 3.06 -5.65 -2.90
N THR A 76 3.99 -5.17 -2.06
CA THR A 76 4.41 -5.87 -0.83
C THR A 76 3.29 -5.95 0.21
N PHE A 77 2.43 -4.93 0.26
CA PHE A 77 1.40 -4.80 1.28
C PHE A 77 0.00 -5.26 0.84
N GLY A 78 -0.13 -5.77 -0.39
CA GLY A 78 -1.39 -6.35 -0.92
C GLY A 78 -2.29 -5.38 -1.67
N PHE A 79 -1.80 -4.19 -2.05
CA PHE A 79 -2.53 -3.19 -2.82
C PHE A 79 -2.21 -3.32 -4.32
N ALA A 80 -2.63 -4.44 -4.92
CA ALA A 80 -2.26 -4.79 -6.29
C ALA A 80 -2.72 -3.75 -7.35
N ASP A 81 -3.86 -3.11 -7.14
CA ASP A 81 -4.40 -2.11 -8.07
C ASP A 81 -3.57 -0.82 -8.06
N ILE A 82 -3.27 -0.29 -6.86
CA ILE A 82 -2.33 0.83 -6.68
C ILE A 82 -0.97 0.49 -7.30
N SER A 83 -0.45 -0.71 -7.03
CA SER A 83 0.85 -1.14 -7.57
C SER A 83 0.86 -1.13 -9.09
N THR A 84 -0.17 -1.69 -9.71
CA THR A 84 -0.30 -1.79 -11.18
C THR A 84 -0.38 -0.41 -11.81
N ARG A 85 -1.21 0.48 -11.27
CA ARG A 85 -1.35 1.85 -11.80
C ARG A 85 -0.11 2.69 -11.62
N ALA A 86 0.57 2.55 -10.48
CA ALA A 86 1.83 3.23 -10.22
C ALA A 86 2.93 2.77 -11.18
N SER A 87 3.05 1.45 -11.45
CA SER A 87 3.96 0.94 -12.46
C SER A 87 3.63 1.44 -13.86
N ALA A 88 2.35 1.48 -14.24
CA ALA A 88 1.94 2.02 -15.54
C ALA A 88 2.34 3.50 -15.71
N LEU A 89 2.10 4.32 -14.68
CA LEU A 89 2.53 5.71 -14.67
C LEU A 89 4.06 5.84 -14.74
N GLU A 90 4.80 5.05 -13.95
CA GLU A 90 6.26 5.02 -13.98
C GLU A 90 6.80 4.72 -15.39
N THR A 91 6.28 3.69 -16.04
CA THR A 91 6.65 3.31 -17.40
C THR A 91 6.43 4.46 -18.38
N LEU A 92 5.25 5.09 -18.37
CA LEU A 92 4.94 6.22 -19.25
C LEU A 92 5.89 7.41 -19.04
N LEU A 93 6.30 7.66 -17.80
CA LEU A 93 7.23 8.74 -17.46
C LEU A 93 8.67 8.42 -17.90
N VAL A 94 9.13 7.18 -17.70
CA VAL A 94 10.46 6.71 -18.13
C VAL A 94 10.58 6.68 -19.64
N GLU A 95 9.53 6.21 -20.33
CA GLU A 95 9.47 6.15 -21.79
C GLU A 95 9.20 7.52 -22.43
N LYS A 96 9.01 8.58 -21.63
CA LYS A 96 8.69 9.94 -22.09
C LYS A 96 7.47 9.94 -23.04
N ALA A 97 6.43 9.20 -22.66
CA ALA A 97 5.16 9.19 -23.37
C ALA A 97 4.54 10.59 -23.44
N ASN A 98 3.50 10.73 -24.28
CA ASN A 98 2.79 12.00 -24.41
C ASN A 98 2.15 12.43 -23.08
N GLU A 99 1.96 13.75 -22.93
CA GLU A 99 1.53 14.33 -21.65
C GLU A 99 0.09 13.97 -21.30
N GLU A 100 -0.77 13.72 -22.29
CA GLU A 100 -2.14 13.26 -22.08
C GLU A 100 -2.20 11.84 -21.48
N ALA A 101 -1.36 10.92 -21.96
CA ALA A 101 -1.26 9.57 -21.42
C ALA A 101 -0.72 9.58 -20.00
N VAL A 102 0.29 10.42 -19.74
CA VAL A 102 0.84 10.62 -18.38
C VAL A 102 -0.23 11.22 -17.45
N GLY A 103 -0.97 12.25 -17.91
CA GLY A 103 -2.05 12.87 -17.14
C GLY A 103 -3.19 11.88 -16.84
N THR A 104 -3.61 11.09 -17.82
CA THR A 104 -4.63 10.04 -17.66
C THR A 104 -4.18 8.97 -16.66
N ALA A 105 -2.93 8.52 -16.74
CA ALA A 105 -2.39 7.54 -15.81
C ALA A 105 -2.22 8.12 -14.39
N LEU A 106 -1.87 9.40 -14.28
CA LEU A 106 -1.77 10.11 -13.01
C LEU A 106 -3.15 10.23 -12.34
N ASP A 107 -4.16 10.67 -13.07
CA ASP A 107 -5.54 10.76 -12.58
C ASP A 107 -6.07 9.40 -12.12
N ALA A 108 -5.83 8.35 -12.92
CA ALA A 108 -6.20 6.98 -12.56
C ALA A 108 -5.50 6.49 -11.28
N LEU A 109 -4.23 6.84 -11.05
CA LEU A 109 -3.52 6.50 -9.82
C LEU A 109 -4.08 7.27 -8.62
N ILE A 110 -4.36 8.57 -8.78
CA ILE A 110 -4.98 9.41 -7.75
C ILE A 110 -6.32 8.82 -7.32
N ALA A 111 -7.20 8.51 -8.26
CA ALA A 111 -8.52 7.95 -7.99
C ALA A 111 -8.46 6.61 -7.23
N GLU A 112 -7.50 5.74 -7.56
CA GLU A 112 -7.34 4.46 -6.88
C GLU A 112 -6.81 4.62 -5.44
N ILE A 113 -5.89 5.58 -5.23
CA ILE A 113 -5.41 5.92 -3.89
C ILE A 113 -6.57 6.49 -3.05
N GLU A 114 -7.38 7.39 -3.60
CA GLU A 114 -8.56 7.93 -2.92
C GLU A 114 -9.56 6.85 -2.54
N ARG A 115 -9.86 5.93 -3.47
CA ARG A 115 -10.75 4.79 -3.22
C ARG A 115 -10.24 3.90 -2.09
N THR A 116 -8.92 3.71 -2.00
CA THR A 116 -8.30 2.86 -0.97
C THR A 116 -8.30 3.53 0.41
N LEU A 117 -8.31 4.87 0.46
CA LEU A 117 -8.28 5.65 1.69
C LEU A 117 -9.68 5.99 2.24
N ALA A 118 -10.73 5.82 1.44
CA ALA A 118 -12.13 6.05 1.81
C ALA A 118 -12.70 4.90 2.67
#